data_AF-A0A0P0NZV0-F1
#
_entry.id   AF-A0A0P0NZV0-F1
#
_cell.length_a   1.000
_cell.length_b   1.000
_cell.length_c   1.000
_cell.angle_alpha   90.00
_cell.angle_beta   90.00
_cell.angle_gamma   90.00
#
_symmetry.space_group_name_H-M   'P 1'
#
loop_
_entity.id
_entity.type
_entity.pdbx_description
1 polymer ?
#
loop_
_entity_poly.entity_id
_entity_poly.type
_entity_poly.pdbx_seq_one_letter_code
_entity_poly.pdbx_strand_id
1 'polypeptide(L)'
;MRTLMMAAVLALGISGAALADPMASAYGNTVTITYPNGAVAKMHIDADGTYVTKTPDGASSKGTWKIDGGNTCFSQTEPAPPAGMAANCSPTAEKKVGDSWTAPGPNGSTITVAIVAGR
;
A
#
# COMPACT_ATOMS: atom_id res chain seq x y z
N MET A 1 -57.45 -26.46 22.48
CA MET A 1 -56.74 -27.53 21.74
C MET A 1 -55.88 -26.89 20.67
N ARG A 2 -54.55 -27.06 20.78
CA ARG A 2 -53.58 -27.37 19.71
C ARG A 2 -53.62 -26.39 18.50
N THR A 3 -52.56 -25.66 18.17
CA THR A 3 -51.27 -26.22 17.72
C THR A 3 -50.26 -25.09 17.45
N LEU A 4 -49.08 -25.15 18.09
CA LEU A 4 -47.69 -24.90 17.60
C LEU A 4 -47.37 -23.55 16.91
N MET A 5 -46.58 -22.68 17.54
CA MET A 5 -45.09 -22.61 17.54
C MET A 5 -44.45 -22.02 16.26
N MET A 6 -43.74 -20.91 16.48
CA MET A 6 -42.40 -20.56 15.97
C MET A 6 -42.10 -20.65 14.46
N ALA A 7 -41.69 -19.54 13.86
CA ALA A 7 -40.26 -19.21 13.71
C ALA A 7 -40.12 -17.96 12.81
N ALA A 8 -39.93 -16.79 13.41
CA ALA A 8 -39.40 -15.64 12.68
C ALA A 8 -37.89 -15.89 12.50
N VAL A 9 -37.49 -16.39 11.32
CA VAL A 9 -36.08 -16.46 10.93
C VAL A 9 -35.65 -15.03 10.61
N LEU A 10 -35.15 -14.32 11.63
CA LEU A 10 -34.35 -13.13 11.42
C LEU A 10 -33.03 -13.58 10.79
N ALA A 11 -32.93 -13.49 9.46
CA ALA A 11 -31.66 -13.55 8.77
C ALA A 11 -30.87 -12.28 9.14
N LEU A 12 -30.11 -12.34 10.24
CA LEU A 12 -29.05 -11.39 10.51
C LEU A 12 -27.99 -11.60 9.41
N GLY A 13 -28.09 -10.82 8.34
CA GLY A 13 -27.03 -10.70 7.36
C GLY A 13 -25.75 -10.37 8.10
N ILE A 14 -24.77 -11.27 8.01
CA ILE A 14 -23.44 -11.03 8.54
C ILE A 14 -22.87 -9.91 7.66
N SER A 15 -23.01 -8.67 8.13
CA SER A 15 -22.22 -7.55 7.63
C SER A 15 -20.77 -7.85 7.95
N GLY A 16 -20.13 -8.64 7.09
CA GLY A 16 -18.68 -8.72 7.07
C GLY A 16 -18.20 -7.30 6.81
N ALA A 17 -17.70 -6.63 7.84
CA ALA A 17 -16.94 -5.42 7.65
C ALA A 17 -15.81 -5.82 6.70
N ALA A 18 -15.90 -5.39 5.44
CA ALA A 18 -14.75 -5.41 4.56
C ALA A 18 -13.63 -4.72 5.36
N LEU A 19 -12.59 -5.46 5.72
CA LEU A 19 -11.44 -4.89 6.40
C LEU A 19 -11.01 -3.70 5.54
N ALA A 20 -10.97 -2.51 6.14
CA ALA A 20 -10.57 -1.32 5.42
C ALA A 20 -9.19 -1.58 4.80
N ASP A 21 -9.08 -1.41 3.49
CA ASP A 21 -7.81 -1.58 2.80
C ASP A 21 -6.84 -0.50 3.31
N PRO A 22 -5.76 -0.88 4.01
CA PRO A 22 -4.87 0.09 4.64
C PRO A 22 -4.07 0.91 3.61
N MET A 23 -4.07 0.50 2.34
CA MET A 23 -3.43 1.22 1.23
C MET A 23 -4.39 2.16 0.49
N ALA A 24 -5.69 2.16 0.82
CA ALA A 24 -6.72 2.90 0.12
C ALA A 24 -6.41 4.40 -0.05
N SER A 25 -5.77 5.02 0.93
CA SER A 25 -5.40 6.44 0.88
C SER A 25 -4.35 6.77 -0.19
N ALA A 26 -3.53 5.79 -0.59
CA ALA A 26 -2.49 5.99 -1.59
C ALA A 26 -3.07 5.96 -3.02
N TYR A 27 -4.20 5.29 -3.23
CA TYR A 27 -4.83 5.20 -4.55
C TYR A 27 -5.33 6.56 -5.02
N GLY A 28 -5.02 6.91 -6.27
CA GLY A 28 -5.36 8.22 -6.85
C GLY A 28 -4.56 9.40 -6.26
N ASN A 29 -3.63 9.14 -5.35
CA ASN A 29 -2.75 10.13 -4.74
C ASN A 29 -1.28 9.82 -5.09
N THR A 30 -0.38 10.71 -4.68
CA THR A 30 1.06 10.55 -4.90
C THR A 30 1.76 10.22 -3.60
N VAL A 31 2.46 9.10 -3.56
CA VAL A 31 3.40 8.78 -2.50
C VAL A 31 4.75 9.41 -2.84
N THR A 32 5.24 10.34 -2.04
CA THR A 32 6.59 10.92 -2.23
C THR A 32 7.60 10.21 -1.38
N ILE A 33 8.77 9.89 -1.94
CA ILE A 33 9.90 9.29 -1.24
C ILE A 33 11.07 10.26 -1.31
N THR A 34 11.41 10.87 -0.18
CA THR A 34 12.58 11.74 -0.02
C THR A 34 13.77 10.92 0.47
N TYR A 35 14.79 10.83 -0.37
CA TYR A 35 16.04 10.16 -0.05
C TYR A 35 16.96 11.04 0.81
N PRO A 36 17.99 10.47 1.49
CA PRO A 36 18.93 11.23 2.30
C PRO A 36 19.65 12.37 1.57
N ASN A 37 19.84 12.24 0.26
CA ASN A 37 20.44 13.28 -0.59
C ASN A 37 19.46 14.41 -0.98
N GLY A 38 18.22 14.39 -0.48
CA GLY A 38 17.17 15.35 -0.78
C GLY A 38 16.42 15.09 -2.09
N ALA A 39 16.80 14.09 -2.89
CA ALA A 39 16.05 13.72 -4.09
C ALA A 39 14.67 13.18 -3.69
N VAL A 40 13.64 13.57 -4.45
CA VAL A 40 12.24 13.17 -4.18
C VAL A 40 11.71 12.35 -5.35
N ALA A 41 11.54 11.05 -5.15
CA ALA A 41 10.80 10.22 -6.09
C ALA A 41 9.29 10.35 -5.83
N LYS A 42 8.51 10.19 -6.90
CA LYS A 42 7.05 10.09 -6.85
C LYS A 42 6.65 8.67 -7.19
N MET A 43 5.87 8.04 -6.34
CA MET A 43 5.33 6.71 -6.52
C MET A 43 3.81 6.79 -6.59
N HIS A 44 3.24 6.14 -7.60
CA HIS A 44 1.82 5.94 -7.76
C HIS A 44 1.53 4.47 -7.53
N ILE A 45 0.66 4.20 -6.56
CA ILE A 45 0.27 2.85 -6.16
C ILE A 45 -1.17 2.66 -6.64
N ASP A 46 -1.42 1.55 -7.33
CA ASP A 46 -2.71 1.22 -7.89
C ASP A 46 -3.33 0.03 -7.13
N ALA A 47 -4.66 0.01 -7.02
CA ALA A 47 -5.42 -1.00 -6.26
C ALA A 47 -5.33 -2.41 -6.86
N ASP A 48 -4.89 -2.53 -8.10
CA ASP A 48 -4.67 -3.80 -8.80
C ASP A 48 -3.38 -4.52 -8.38
N GLY A 49 -2.66 -3.98 -7.40
CA GLY A 49 -1.40 -4.56 -6.92
C GLY A 49 -0.19 -4.08 -7.71
N THR A 50 -0.29 -3.06 -8.55
CA THR A 50 0.84 -2.50 -9.29
C THR A 50 1.27 -1.13 -8.75
N TYR A 51 2.50 -0.72 -9.07
CA TYR A 51 2.96 0.64 -8.81
C TYR A 51 3.93 1.10 -9.88
N VAL A 52 4.07 2.43 -10.01
CA VAL A 52 5.08 3.10 -10.82
C VAL A 52 5.80 4.12 -9.95
N THR A 53 7.12 4.21 -10.06
CA THR A 53 7.94 5.24 -9.41
C THR A 53 8.68 6.05 -10.47
N LYS A 54 8.72 7.37 -10.30
CA LYS A 54 9.48 8.30 -11.12
C LYS A 54 10.42 9.14 -10.26
N THR A 55 11.70 9.15 -10.62
CA THR A 55 12.74 9.94 -9.95
C THR A 55 12.89 11.32 -10.60
N PRO A 56 13.52 12.30 -9.91
CA PRO A 56 13.71 13.65 -10.43
C PRO A 56 14.49 13.73 -11.76
N ASP A 57 15.40 12.78 -11.98
CA ASP A 57 16.20 12.65 -13.21
C ASP A 57 15.39 12.11 -14.40
N GLY A 58 14.11 11.79 -14.21
CA GLY A 58 13.21 11.29 -15.24
C GLY A 58 13.23 9.77 -15.39
N ALA A 59 14.08 9.04 -14.67
CA ALA A 59 14.04 7.58 -14.68
C ALA A 59 12.73 7.07 -14.06
N SER A 60 12.30 5.90 -14.53
CA SER A 60 11.08 5.25 -14.05
C SER A 60 11.32 3.79 -13.74
N SER A 61 10.61 3.30 -12.74
CA SER A 61 10.52 1.88 -12.42
C SER A 61 9.08 1.52 -12.13
N LYS A 62 8.73 0.24 -12.30
CA LYS A 62 7.43 -0.31 -11.94
C LYS A 62 7.60 -1.65 -11.27
N GLY A 63 6.54 -2.08 -10.60
CA GLY A 63 6.54 -3.32 -9.86
C GLY A 63 5.17 -3.69 -9.36
N THR A 64 5.17 -4.68 -8.48
CA THR A 64 3.97 -5.15 -7.78
C THR A 64 4.08 -4.92 -6.30
N TRP A 65 2.95 -4.72 -5.64
CA TRP A 65 2.87 -4.66 -4.19
C TRP A 65 1.80 -5.63 -3.67
N LYS A 66 1.97 -6.09 -2.43
CA LYS A 66 0.99 -6.91 -1.71
C LYS A 66 1.11 -6.70 -0.21
N ILE A 67 0.07 -7.09 0.54
CA ILE A 67 0.17 -7.27 1.98
C ILE A 67 0.35 -8.77 2.26
N ASP A 68 1.40 -9.12 3.01
CA ASP A 68 1.74 -10.49 3.36
C ASP A 68 2.24 -10.55 4.80
N GLY A 69 1.63 -11.40 5.63
CA GLY A 69 1.99 -11.54 7.04
C GLY A 69 1.91 -10.23 7.85
N GLY A 70 1.03 -9.31 7.48
CA GLY A 70 0.91 -7.99 8.12
C GLY A 70 1.97 -6.96 7.67
N ASN A 71 2.74 -7.26 6.62
CA ASN A 71 3.68 -6.34 6.02
C ASN A 71 3.22 -5.92 4.62
N THR A 72 3.39 -4.64 4.28
CA THR A 72 3.25 -4.14 2.92
C THR A 72 4.59 -4.32 2.22
N CYS A 73 4.61 -5.09 1.14
CA CYS A 73 5.80 -5.50 0.42
C CYS A 73 5.77 -5.00 -1.03
N PHE A 74 6.83 -4.32 -1.46
CA PHE A 74 7.01 -3.83 -2.83
C PHE A 74 8.11 -4.62 -3.54
N SER A 75 7.80 -5.14 -4.73
CA SER A 75 8.74 -5.88 -5.59
C SER A 75 8.86 -5.18 -6.93
N GLN A 76 10.06 -4.73 -7.26
CA GLN A 76 10.34 -4.15 -8.58
C GLN A 76 10.28 -5.25 -9.67
N THR A 77 9.71 -4.92 -10.82
CA THR A 77 9.69 -5.80 -12.00
C THR A 77 10.43 -5.19 -13.17
N GLU A 78 10.35 -3.87 -13.35
CA GLU A 78 11.02 -3.15 -14.43
C GLU A 78 11.66 -1.84 -13.94
N PRO A 79 12.91 -1.53 -14.33
CA PRO A 79 13.84 -2.44 -15.01
C PRO A 79 14.07 -3.71 -14.18
N ALA A 80 14.42 -4.82 -14.84
CA ALA A 80 14.55 -6.11 -14.18
C ALA A 80 15.51 -5.97 -12.97
N PRO A 81 15.07 -6.30 -11.75
CA PRO A 81 15.92 -6.18 -10.59
C PRO A 81 17.06 -7.22 -10.65
N PRO A 82 18.19 -6.97 -9.96
CA PRO A 82 19.22 -7.98 -9.77
C PRO A 82 18.64 -9.30 -9.23
N ALA A 83 19.18 -10.43 -9.69
CA ALA A 83 18.77 -11.74 -9.21
C ALA A 83 18.91 -11.84 -7.68
N GLY A 84 17.87 -12.33 -7.02
CA GLY A 84 17.85 -12.46 -5.55
C GLY A 84 17.51 -11.17 -4.79
N MET A 85 17.19 -10.07 -5.47
CA MET A 85 16.65 -8.88 -4.79
C MET A 85 15.31 -9.22 -4.13
N ALA A 86 15.26 -9.09 -2.80
CA ALA A 86 14.05 -9.31 -2.02
C ALA A 86 13.07 -8.13 -2.14
N ALA A 87 11.79 -8.40 -1.90
CA ALA A 87 10.78 -7.35 -1.75
C ALA A 87 11.16 -6.40 -0.59
N ASN A 88 10.93 -5.11 -0.77
CA ASN A 88 11.03 -4.15 0.32
C ASN A 88 9.74 -4.21 1.14
N CYS A 89 9.82 -4.82 2.32
CA CYS A 89 8.70 -5.03 3.21
C CYS A 89 8.81 -4.15 4.46
N SER A 90 7.67 -3.59 4.89
CA SER A 90 7.54 -2.87 6.15
C SER A 90 6.22 -3.22 6.83
N PRO A 91 6.11 -3.15 8.17
CA PRO A 91 4.84 -3.36 8.86
C PRO A 91 3.73 -2.50 8.24
N THR A 92 2.62 -3.14 7.88
CA THR A 92 1.48 -2.43 7.31
C THR A 92 0.93 -1.46 8.34
N ALA A 93 0.82 -0.20 7.93
CA ALA A 93 0.21 0.85 8.72
C ALA A 93 -0.73 1.65 7.82
N GLU A 94 -1.95 1.90 8.31
CA GLU A 94 -2.84 2.84 7.65
C GLU A 94 -2.22 4.24 7.70
N LYS A 95 -2.22 4.92 6.55
CA LYS A 95 -1.77 6.30 6.39
C LYS A 95 -2.90 7.10 5.77
N LYS A 96 -2.80 8.42 5.86
CA LYS A 96 -3.78 9.36 5.31
C LYS A 96 -3.06 10.35 4.39
N VAL A 97 -3.82 10.95 3.48
CA VAL A 97 -3.31 12.07 2.69
C VAL A 97 -2.90 13.21 3.64
N GLY A 98 -1.69 13.73 3.47
CA GLY A 98 -1.06 14.70 4.35
C GLY A 98 -0.10 14.08 5.38
N ASP A 99 -0.15 12.76 5.60
CA ASP A 99 0.80 12.10 6.50
C ASP A 99 2.21 12.12 5.93
N SER A 100 3.19 12.21 6.82
CA SER A 100 4.62 12.07 6.55
C SER A 100 5.27 11.24 7.65
N TRP A 101 6.12 10.29 7.28
CA TRP A 101 6.77 9.37 8.22
C TRP A 101 8.13 8.90 7.70
N THR A 102 8.95 8.34 8.58
CA THR A 102 10.22 7.71 8.20
C THR A 102 10.02 6.22 7.95
N ALA A 103 10.71 5.68 6.95
CA ALA A 103 10.68 4.26 6.60
C ALA A 103 12.09 3.74 6.25
N PRO A 104 12.35 2.43 6.40
CA PRO A 104 13.57 1.81 5.88
C PRO A 104 13.60 1.90 4.36
N GLY A 105 14.66 2.50 3.82
CA GLY A 105 14.97 2.49 2.39
C GLY A 105 15.87 1.30 2.02
N PRO A 106 16.22 1.16 0.73
CA PRO A 106 17.19 0.19 0.27
C PRO A 106 18.54 0.32 1.00
N ASN A 107 19.26 -0.80 1.17
CA ASN A 107 20.62 -0.85 1.73
C ASN A 107 20.76 -0.24 3.15
N GLY A 108 19.71 -0.31 3.97
CA GLY A 108 19.74 0.22 5.34
C GLY A 108 19.64 1.75 5.44
N SER A 109 19.36 2.44 4.33
CA SER A 109 19.05 3.87 4.37
C SER A 109 17.73 4.14 5.10
N THR A 110 17.54 5.37 5.58
CA THR A 110 16.24 5.86 6.04
C THR A 110 15.72 6.88 5.04
N ILE A 111 14.46 6.74 4.64
CA ILE A 111 13.77 7.64 3.73
C ILE A 111 12.61 8.31 4.47
N THR A 112 12.21 9.49 3.99
CA THR A 112 10.94 10.11 4.40
C THR A 112 9.90 9.84 3.34
N VAL A 113 8.75 9.30 3.75
CA VAL A 113 7.61 9.01 2.89
C VAL A 113 6.46 9.93 3.27
N ALA A 114 5.73 10.43 2.28
CA ALA A 114 4.49 11.17 2.51
C ALA A 114 3.42 10.83 1.47
N ILE A 115 2.14 11.01 1.82
CA ILE A 115 1.04 10.92 0.87
C ILE A 115 0.56 12.33 0.55
N VAL A 116 0.70 12.73 -0.71
CA VAL A 116 0.30 14.04 -1.22
C VAL A 116 -0.95 13.87 -2.07
N ALA A 117 -1.90 14.80 -1.92
CA ALA A 117 -3.15 14.77 -2.68
C ALA A 117 -2.91 14.87 -4.19
N GLY A 118 -3.58 14.00 -4.95
CA GLY A 118 -3.56 13.99 -6.42
C GLY A 118 -2.42 13.17 -7.04
N ARG A 119 -2.63 12.74 -8.29
CA ARG A 119 -1.70 11.96 -9.13
C ARG A 119 -1.08 12.83 -10.22
#